data_AF-A0A350TJM0-F1
#
_entry.id   AF-A0A350TJM0-F1
#
_cell.length_a   1.000
_cell.length_b   1.000
_cell.length_c   1.000
_cell.angle_alpha   90.00
_cell.angle_beta   90.00
_cell.angle_gamma   90.00
#
_symmetry.space_group_name_H-M   'P 1'
#
loop_
_entity.id
_entity.type
_entity.pdbx_description
1 polymer ?
#
loop_
_entity_poly.entity_id
_entity_poly.type
_entity_poly.pdbx_seq_one_letter_code
_entity_poly.pdbx_strand_id
1 'polypeptide(L)'
;MNPYKEILRKFFSKYVSTLRKRRGLTQEEMAEKLRITGRAYSDLERGIYCFSAVALVFLLLMLEEGEIKEILSPLREEIEKVESREVA
;
A
#
# COMPACT_ATOMS: atom_id res chain seq x y z
N MET A 1 -12.79 -13.47 -9.85
CA MET A 1 -11.55 -12.67 -9.65
C MET A 1 -11.38 -12.51 -8.15
N ASN A 2 -10.17 -12.67 -7.59
CA ASN A 2 -9.99 -12.55 -6.13
C ASN A 2 -10.30 -11.09 -5.70
N PRO A 3 -11.36 -10.84 -4.91
CA PRO A 3 -11.83 -9.49 -4.60
C PRO A 3 -10.84 -8.69 -3.75
N TYR A 4 -10.05 -9.37 -2.93
CA TYR A 4 -9.02 -8.77 -2.10
C TYR A 4 -7.91 -8.13 -2.94
N LYS A 5 -7.54 -8.73 -4.09
CA LYS A 5 -6.47 -8.21 -4.94
C LYS A 5 -6.74 -6.79 -5.42
N GLU A 6 -7.97 -6.50 -5.85
CA GLU A 6 -8.31 -5.17 -6.37
C GLU A 6 -8.32 -4.12 -5.26
N ILE A 7 -8.83 -4.49 -4.08
CA ILE A 7 -8.99 -3.57 -2.95
C ILE A 7 -7.66 -3.28 -2.29
N LEU A 8 -6.83 -4.30 -2.08
CA LEU A 8 -5.45 -4.12 -1.62
C LEU A 8 -4.69 -3.21 -2.59
N ARG A 9 -4.81 -3.44 -3.89
CA ARG A 9 -4.13 -2.60 -4.90
C ARG A 9 -4.54 -1.14 -4.83
N LYS A 10 -5.85 -0.85 -4.75
CA LYS A 10 -6.36 0.54 -4.65
C LYS A 10 -5.99 1.20 -3.32
N PHE A 11 -6.05 0.44 -2.23
CA PHE A 11 -5.71 0.91 -0.90
C PHE A 11 -4.24 1.30 -0.82
N PHE A 12 -3.34 0.37 -1.19
CA PHE A 12 -1.91 0.56 -1.07
C PHE A 12 -1.34 1.60 -2.05
N SER A 13 -1.89 1.73 -3.27
CA SER A 13 -1.45 2.76 -4.22
C SER A 13 -1.69 4.17 -3.68
N LYS A 14 -2.87 4.39 -3.08
CA LYS A 14 -3.21 5.65 -2.43
C LYS A 14 -2.37 5.89 -1.18
N TYR A 15 -2.26 4.87 -0.32
CA TYR A 15 -1.49 4.98 0.92
C TYR A 15 -0.03 5.34 0.67
N VAL A 16 0.67 4.60 -0.20
CA VAL A 16 2.11 4.82 -0.43
C VAL A 16 2.38 6.18 -1.07
N SER A 17 1.51 6.65 -1.98
CA SER A 17 1.64 7.98 -2.58
C SER A 17 1.45 9.09 -1.55
N THR A 18 0.49 8.94 -0.64
CA THR A 18 0.27 9.89 0.46
C THR A 18 1.45 9.87 1.44
N LEU A 19 1.92 8.69 1.84
CA LEU A 19 3.05 8.54 2.75
C LEU A 19 4.32 9.19 2.19
N ARG A 20 4.63 8.91 0.92
CA ARG A 20 5.78 9.51 0.23
C ARG A 20 5.71 11.03 0.25
N LYS A 21 4.56 11.60 -0.15
CA LYS A 21 4.35 13.06 -0.17
C LYS A 21 4.43 13.67 1.23
N ARG A 22 3.83 13.03 2.24
CA ARG A 22 3.87 13.45 3.65
C ARG A 22 5.31 13.51 4.17
N ARG A 23 6.15 12.57 3.74
CA ARG A 23 7.58 12.50 4.12
C ARG A 23 8.49 13.33 3.21
N GLY A 24 7.96 14.05 2.22
CA GLY A 24 8.75 14.90 1.31
C GLY A 24 9.70 14.12 0.39
N LEU A 25 9.44 12.84 0.14
CA LEU A 25 10.33 11.97 -0.64
C LEU A 25 10.03 12.04 -2.14
N THR A 26 11.07 11.94 -2.95
CA THR A 26 10.99 11.63 -4.38
C THR A 26 10.52 10.19 -4.63
N GLN A 27 10.11 9.87 -5.87
CA GLN A 27 9.74 8.49 -6.21
C GLN A 27 10.95 7.56 -6.09
N GLU A 28 12.13 8.03 -6.45
CA GLU A 28 13.41 7.32 -6.40
C GLU A 28 13.81 7.00 -4.95
N GLU A 29 13.76 7.97 -4.04
CA GLU A 29 14.08 7.74 -2.62
C GLU A 29 13.11 6.75 -1.97
N MET A 30 11.82 6.83 -2.32
CA MET A 30 10.83 5.89 -1.80
C MET A 30 11.04 4.49 -2.37
N ALA A 31 11.34 4.38 -3.67
CA ALA A 31 11.67 3.11 -4.32
C ALA A 31 12.88 2.44 -3.67
N GLU A 32 13.92 3.21 -3.35
CA GLU A 32 15.12 2.72 -2.65
C GLU A 32 14.77 2.15 -1.27
N LYS A 33 13.99 2.88 -0.47
CA LYS A 33 13.56 2.41 0.86
C LYS A 33 12.72 1.14 0.78
N LEU A 34 11.92 0.98 -0.27
CA LEU A 34 11.10 -0.20 -0.52
C LEU A 34 11.87 -1.34 -1.21
N ARG A 35 13.15 -1.14 -1.56
CA ARG A 35 14.01 -2.11 -2.26
C ARG A 35 13.44 -2.56 -3.61
N ILE A 36 12.88 -1.61 -4.37
CA ILE A 36 12.34 -1.83 -5.71
C ILE A 36 12.89 -0.80 -6.71
N THR A 37 12.65 -1.02 -8.00
CA THR A 37 13.02 -0.06 -9.03
C THR A 37 12.09 1.14 -9.03
N GLY A 38 12.57 2.30 -9.49
CA GLY A 38 11.72 3.50 -9.66
C GLY A 38 10.50 3.25 -10.57
N ARG A 39 10.65 2.43 -11.62
CA ARG A 39 9.52 2.00 -12.46
C ARG A 39 8.48 1.20 -11.66
N ALA A 40 8.92 0.20 -10.89
CA ALA A 40 8.01 -0.59 -10.06
C ALA A 40 7.28 0.30 -9.03
N TYR A 41 7.96 1.29 -8.46
CA TYR A 41 7.33 2.26 -7.56
C TYR A 41 6.31 3.16 -8.28
N SER A 42 6.65 3.66 -9.47
CA SER A 42 5.73 4.45 -10.29
C SER A 42 4.45 3.67 -10.64
N ASP A 43 4.61 2.39 -10.99
CA ASP A 43 3.48 1.49 -11.27
C ASP A 43 2.62 1.20 -10.02
N LEU A 44 3.24 1.14 -8.83
CA LEU A 44 2.52 1.05 -7.55
C LEU A 44 1.67 2.29 -7.29
N GLU A 45 2.21 3.50 -7.43
CA GLU A 45 1.43 4.74 -7.22
C GLU A 45 0.27 4.86 -8.22
N ARG A 46 0.44 4.35 -9.44
CA ARG A 46 -0.60 4.32 -10.48
C ARG A 46 -1.63 3.20 -10.29
N GLY A 47 -1.41 2.30 -9.32
CA GLY A 47 -2.30 1.17 -9.07
C GLY A 47 -2.31 0.13 -10.19
N ILE A 48 -1.22 0.02 -10.95
CA ILE A 48 -1.06 -1.01 -11.99
C ILE A 48 -0.83 -2.37 -11.32
N TYR A 49 0.13 -2.42 -10.40
CA TYR A 49 0.46 -3.57 -9.58
C TYR A 49 0.29 -3.27 -8.08
N CYS A 50 0.28 -4.31 -7.26
CA CYS A 50 0.31 -4.21 -5.80
C CYS A 50 1.71 -4.60 -5.29
N PHE A 51 2.01 -4.33 -4.02
CA PHE A 51 3.25 -4.72 -3.37
C PHE A 51 3.52 -6.22 -3.52
N SER A 52 4.79 -6.58 -3.76
CA SER A 52 5.28 -7.93 -3.44
C SER A 52 5.36 -8.09 -1.93
N ALA A 53 5.39 -9.33 -1.44
CA ALA A 53 5.54 -9.59 0.00
C ALA A 53 6.80 -8.92 0.58
N VAL A 54 7.93 -8.96 -0.15
CA VAL A 54 9.19 -8.34 0.27
C VAL A 54 9.05 -6.83 0.40
N ALA A 55 8.48 -6.16 -0.62
CA ALA A 55 8.31 -4.71 -0.60
C ALA A 55 7.30 -4.27 0.48
N LEU A 56 6.29 -5.11 0.78
CA LEU A 56 5.36 -4.87 1.89
C LEU A 56 6.06 -4.96 3.26
N VAL A 57 6.99 -5.90 3.46
CA VAL A 57 7.78 -5.96 4.70
C VAL A 57 8.62 -4.70 4.86
N PHE A 58 9.27 -4.20 3.80
CA PHE A 58 10.02 -2.94 3.85
C PHE A 58 9.12 -1.72 4.10
N LEU A 59 7.90 -1.71 3.56
CA LEU A 59 6.91 -0.70 3.92
C LEU A 59 6.64 -0.75 5.42
N LEU A 60 6.31 -1.91 5.98
CA LEU A 60 5.98 -2.03 7.41
C LEU A 60 7.15 -1.66 8.32
N LEU A 61 8.38 -2.04 7.96
CA LEU A 61 9.59 -1.70 8.73
C LEU A 61 9.90 -0.20 8.75
N MET A 62 9.38 0.58 7.80
CA MET A 62 9.65 2.02 7.71
C MET A 62 8.62 2.87 8.46
N LEU A 63 7.51 2.26 8.91
CA LEU A 63 6.42 2.94 9.60
C LEU A 63 6.70 3.02 11.10
N GLU A 64 6.33 4.15 11.69
CA GLU A 64 6.24 4.27 13.14
C GLU A 64 5.02 3.48 13.66
N GLU A 65 5.03 3.12 14.94
CA GLU A 65 3.96 2.31 15.56
C GLU A 65 2.56 2.95 15.37
N GLY A 66 2.48 4.28 15.47
CA GLY A 66 1.26 5.03 15.18
C GLY A 66 0.81 4.90 13.72
N GLU A 67 1.76 4.96 12.77
CA GLU A 67 1.47 4.84 11.34
C GLU A 67 1.06 3.40 10.94
N ILE A 68 1.54 2.38 11.65
CA ILE A 68 1.07 0.99 11.48
C ILE A 68 -0.42 0.90 11.81
N LYS A 69 -0.86 1.57 12.89
CA LYS A 69 -2.28 1.62 13.23
C LYS A 69 -3.10 2.41 12.21
N GLU A 70 -2.54 3.51 11.68
CA GLU A 70 -3.15 4.33 10.62
C GLU A 70 -3.35 3.55 9.31
N ILE A 71 -2.47 2.60 8.98
CA ILE A 71 -2.63 1.77 7.78
C ILE A 71 -3.56 0.57 8.01
N LEU A 72 -3.43 -0.13 9.15
CA LEU A 72 -4.16 -1.39 9.37
C LEU A 72 -5.63 -1.18 9.71
N SER A 73 -5.99 -0.10 10.42
CA SER A 73 -7.40 0.11 10.82
C SER A 73 -8.29 0.39 9.61
N PRO A 74 -7.96 1.34 8.71
CA PRO A 74 -8.77 1.56 7.50
C PRO A 74 -8.70 0.39 6.52
N LEU A 75 -7.57 -0.33 6.45
CA LEU A 75 -7.48 -1.54 5.64
C LEU A 75 -8.46 -2.61 6.13
N ARG A 76 -8.57 -2.81 7.45
CA ARG A 76 -9.54 -3.75 8.03
C ARG A 76 -10.97 -3.39 7.62
N GLU A 77 -11.35 -2.12 7.72
CA GLU A 77 -12.68 -1.66 7.29
C GLU A 77 -12.94 -1.92 5.80
N GLU A 78 -11.94 -1.71 4.94
CA GLU A 78 -12.07 -2.02 3.50
C GLU A 78 -12.26 -3.51 3.25
N ILE A 79 -11.60 -4.38 4.03
CA ILE A 79 -11.75 -5.84 3.94
C ILE A 79 -13.13 -6.27 4.44
N GLU A 80 -13.59 -5.77 5.58
CA GLU A 80 -14.92 -6.06 6.14
C GLU A 80 -16.05 -5.69 5.17
N LYS A 81 -15.91 -4.59 4.42
CA LYS A 81 -16.85 -4.19 3.36
C LYS A 81 -16.91 -5.19 2.22
N VAL A 82 -15.81 -5.88 1.89
CA VAL A 82 -15.81 -6.95 0.87
C VAL A 82 -16.57 -8.14 1.37
N GLU A 83 -16.22 -8.60 2.56
CA GLU A 83 -16.77 -9.81 3.14
C GLU A 83 -18.28 -9.66 3.36
N SER A 84 -18.73 -8.47 3.80
CA SER A 84 -20.15 -8.15 3.96
C SER A 84 -20.92 -8.12 2.62
N ARG A 85 -20.25 -7.83 1.51
CA ARG A 85 -20.85 -7.85 0.16
C ARG A 85 -20.88 -9.23 -0.47
N GLU A 86 -20.04 -10.15 -0.02
CA GLU A 86 -20.06 -11.56 -0.47
C GLU A 86 -21.15 -12.38 0.24
N VAL A 87 -21.65 -11.91 1.40
CA VAL A 87 -22.70 -12.57 2.19
C VAL A 87 -24.12 -12.15 1.78
N ALA A 88 -24.28 -11.08 0.99
CA ALA A 88 -25.55 -10.54 0.51
C ALA A 88 -25.87 -10.96 -0.94
#